data_AF-A0A127MV69-F1
#
_entry.id   AF-A0A127MV69-F1
#
_cell.length_a   1.000
_cell.length_b   1.000
_cell.length_c   1.000
_cell.angle_alpha   90.00
_cell.angle_beta   90.00
_cell.angle_gamma   90.00
#
_symmetry.space_group_name_H-M   'P 1'
#
loop_
_entity.id
_entity.type
_entity.pdbx_description
1 polymer ?
#
loop_
_entity_poly.entity_id
_entity_poly.type
_entity_poly.pdbx_seq_one_letter_code
_entity_poly.pdbx_strand_id
1 'polypeptide(L)'
;MPPLRQNDRAPEFRARTTRGDVALSDYRGRWLLLFSHPADFTPVCTSEFIAFARAKPRFDALGCELLALSVDGLYSHLAWIRDIHERFGVAIDFPIIEDPSMAIARGYGMVGPDAVDSSTTRVSYVIDPEGIIRALSWYPMNVGRSVEELLRLVAALQASDRHAASTPEGWQPGGALLEPVALDAHEALQVEPGPDETWYYRWKKP
;
A
#
# COMPACT_ATOMS: atom_id res chain seq x y z
N MET A 1 -10.07 -19.59 1.22
CA MET A 1 -10.80 -18.31 1.12
C MET A 1 -10.67 -17.79 -0.30
N PRO A 2 -11.68 -17.09 -0.85
CA PRO A 2 -11.52 -16.42 -2.14
C PRO A 2 -10.39 -15.37 -2.07
N PRO A 3 -9.72 -15.07 -3.20
CA PRO A 3 -8.71 -14.03 -3.23
C PRO A 3 -9.33 -12.67 -2.87
N LEU A 4 -8.60 -11.87 -2.08
CA LEU A 4 -9.01 -10.51 -1.74
C LEU A 4 -9.01 -9.61 -2.97
N ARG A 5 -9.99 -8.73 -3.05
CA ARG A 5 -10.17 -7.77 -4.13
C ARG A 5 -10.20 -6.36 -3.60
N GLN A 6 -10.05 -5.41 -4.51
CA GLN A 6 -10.39 -4.03 -4.23
C GLN A 6 -11.83 -3.93 -3.71
N ASN A 7 -12.04 -3.05 -2.74
CA ASN A 7 -13.28 -2.81 -2.01
C ASN A 7 -13.72 -3.90 -1.03
N ASP A 8 -12.97 -5.01 -0.91
CA ASP A 8 -13.19 -5.94 0.20
C ASP A 8 -12.72 -5.31 1.52
N ARG A 9 -13.39 -5.67 2.64
CA ARG A 9 -12.90 -5.35 3.98
C ARG A 9 -11.63 -6.16 4.27
N ALA A 10 -10.58 -5.49 4.72
CA ALA A 10 -9.32 -6.14 5.05
C ALA A 10 -9.52 -7.18 6.19
N PRO A 11 -9.04 -8.44 6.04
CA PRO A 11 -9.20 -9.47 7.07
C PRO A 11 -8.56 -9.06 8.40
N GLU A 12 -9.30 -9.18 9.49
CA GLU A 12 -8.78 -8.85 10.82
C GLU A 12 -7.64 -9.79 11.24
N PHE A 13 -6.67 -9.23 11.97
CA PHE A 13 -5.58 -9.97 12.59
C PHE A 13 -5.10 -9.29 13.88
N ARG A 14 -4.40 -10.07 14.69
CA ARG A 14 -3.56 -9.63 15.81
C ARG A 14 -2.21 -10.29 15.66
N ALA A 15 -1.14 -9.52 15.80
CA ALA A 15 0.20 -10.01 15.55
C ALA A 15 1.23 -9.32 16.43
N ARG A 16 2.30 -10.04 16.75
CA ARG A 16 3.49 -9.47 17.35
C ARG A 16 4.35 -8.84 16.26
N THR A 17 4.95 -7.70 16.58
CA THR A 17 5.84 -6.98 15.66
C THR A 17 7.14 -6.57 16.34
N THR A 18 8.07 -6.06 15.54
CA THR A 18 9.30 -5.38 16.02
C THR A 18 9.04 -4.17 16.93
N ARG A 19 7.80 -3.67 17.01
CA ARG A 19 7.41 -2.54 17.87
C ARG A 19 6.34 -2.89 18.90
N GLY A 20 6.16 -4.18 19.18
CA GLY A 20 5.12 -4.68 20.10
C GLY A 20 3.91 -5.25 19.36
N ASP A 21 2.88 -5.61 20.11
CA ASP A 21 1.69 -6.24 19.55
C ASP A 21 0.79 -5.20 18.87
N VAL A 22 0.24 -5.56 17.71
CA VAL A 22 -0.69 -4.74 16.94
C VAL A 22 -1.90 -5.55 16.51
N ALA A 23 -3.01 -4.86 16.29
CA ALA A 23 -4.20 -5.37 15.61
C ALA A 23 -4.49 -4.51 14.37
N LEU A 24 -5.11 -5.08 13.33
CA LEU A 24 -5.56 -4.28 12.19
C LEU A 24 -6.50 -3.14 12.61
N SER A 25 -7.32 -3.36 13.65
CA SER A 25 -8.19 -2.34 14.23
C SER A 25 -7.45 -1.11 14.78
N ASP A 26 -6.18 -1.22 15.13
CA ASP A 26 -5.38 -0.11 15.68
C ASP A 26 -5.07 0.96 14.63
N TYR A 27 -5.25 0.61 13.34
CA TYR A 27 -5.04 1.49 12.20
C TYR A 27 -6.32 2.18 11.72
N ARG A 28 -7.49 1.94 12.36
CA ARG A 28 -8.74 2.64 12.01
C ARG A 28 -8.57 4.15 12.16
N GLY A 29 -9.18 4.91 11.25
CA GLY A 29 -9.00 6.36 11.18
C GLY A 29 -7.72 6.82 10.47
N ARG A 30 -6.86 5.90 10.03
CA ARG A 30 -5.62 6.18 9.28
C ARG A 30 -5.53 5.31 8.04
N TRP A 31 -4.81 5.78 7.03
CA TRP A 31 -4.43 4.93 5.91
C TRP A 31 -3.35 3.94 6.36
N LEU A 32 -3.33 2.76 5.76
CA LEU A 32 -2.35 1.72 6.05
C LEU A 32 -1.82 1.12 4.75
N LEU A 33 -0.51 1.13 4.57
CA LEU A 33 0.19 0.31 3.59
C LEU A 33 0.72 -0.94 4.28
N LEU A 34 -0.04 -2.04 4.17
CA LEU A 34 0.39 -3.37 4.60
C LEU A 34 1.13 -4.05 3.44
N PHE A 35 2.36 -4.49 3.66
CA PHE A 35 3.15 -5.10 2.59
C PHE A 35 3.98 -6.27 3.08
N SER A 36 4.13 -7.29 2.24
CA SER A 36 4.96 -8.45 2.54
C SER A 36 6.31 -8.42 1.84
N HIS A 37 7.28 -9.14 2.41
CA HIS A 37 8.55 -9.45 1.77
C HIS A 37 8.87 -10.95 1.94
N PRO A 38 9.52 -11.59 0.95
CA PRO A 38 9.75 -13.03 0.99
C PRO A 38 10.47 -13.57 2.22
N ALA A 39 11.60 -12.94 2.58
CA ALA A 39 12.44 -13.31 3.70
C ALA A 39 13.38 -12.17 4.10
N ASP A 40 13.70 -12.09 5.39
CA ASP A 40 14.80 -11.29 5.92
C ASP A 40 16.14 -11.69 5.31
N PHE A 41 17.16 -10.83 5.43
CA PHE A 41 18.53 -11.09 4.93
C PHE A 41 18.64 -11.38 3.41
N THR A 42 17.67 -10.93 2.62
CA THR A 42 17.71 -11.02 1.15
C THR A 42 17.88 -9.64 0.50
N PRO A 43 18.60 -9.55 -0.64
CA PRO A 43 19.08 -8.26 -1.16
C PRO A 43 17.94 -7.35 -1.66
N VAL A 44 16.96 -7.89 -2.38
CA VAL A 44 15.84 -7.07 -2.89
C VAL A 44 14.98 -6.57 -1.73
N CYS A 45 14.68 -7.40 -0.73
CA CYS A 45 13.94 -6.98 0.47
C CYS A 45 14.71 -5.89 1.22
N THR A 46 16.03 -6.02 1.35
CA THR A 46 16.88 -5.01 2.01
C THR A 46 16.81 -3.67 1.26
N SER A 47 16.85 -3.71 -0.08
CA SER A 47 16.73 -2.49 -0.88
C SER A 47 15.36 -1.81 -0.71
N GLU A 48 14.27 -2.58 -0.63
CA GLU A 48 12.91 -2.07 -0.42
C GLU A 48 12.77 -1.45 0.97
N PHE A 49 13.25 -2.11 2.02
CA PHE A 49 13.15 -1.60 3.39
C PHE A 49 13.92 -0.30 3.60
N ILE A 50 15.10 -0.17 2.97
CA ILE A 50 15.84 1.09 2.95
C ILE A 50 15.03 2.20 2.25
N ALA A 51 14.41 1.89 1.11
CA ALA A 51 13.59 2.85 0.38
C ALA A 51 12.34 3.26 1.17
N PHE A 52 11.63 2.32 1.79
CA PHE A 52 10.49 2.61 2.67
C PHE A 52 10.90 3.44 3.88
N ALA A 53 12.02 3.14 4.52
CA ALA A 53 12.49 3.90 5.68
C ALA A 53 12.82 5.36 5.31
N ARG A 54 13.42 5.58 4.14
CA ARG A 54 13.69 6.94 3.62
C ARG A 54 12.40 7.68 3.22
N ALA A 55 11.40 6.96 2.70
CA ALA A 55 10.13 7.53 2.29
C ALA A 55 9.13 7.71 3.46
N LYS A 56 9.36 7.07 4.62
CA LYS A 56 8.46 7.06 5.76
C LYS A 56 7.95 8.47 6.17
N PRO A 57 8.79 9.52 6.26
CA PRO A 57 8.29 10.86 6.58
C PRO A 57 7.22 11.39 5.60
N ARG A 58 7.28 10.97 4.32
CA ARG A 58 6.28 11.35 3.31
C ARG A 58 5.00 10.53 3.45
N PHE A 59 5.08 9.27 3.85
CA PHE A 59 3.89 8.49 4.22
C PHE A 59 3.22 9.05 5.47
N ASP A 60 4.00 9.43 6.48
CA ASP A 60 3.51 10.06 7.71
C ASP A 60 2.81 11.40 7.40
N ALA A 61 3.35 12.20 6.47
CA ALA A 61 2.73 13.45 6.02
C ALA A 61 1.38 13.23 5.29
N LEU A 62 1.15 12.03 4.73
CA LEU A 62 -0.14 11.63 4.16
C LEU A 62 -1.05 10.96 5.21
N GLY A 63 -0.64 10.81 6.47
CA GLY A 63 -1.38 10.04 7.47
C GLY A 63 -1.53 8.56 7.10
N CYS A 64 -0.52 8.00 6.42
CA CYS A 64 -0.47 6.61 6.00
C CYS A 64 0.61 5.86 6.79
N GLU A 65 0.19 4.87 7.55
CA GLU A 65 1.07 4.01 8.33
C GLU A 65 1.69 2.91 7.45
N LEU A 66 2.91 2.50 7.79
CA LEU A 66 3.60 1.37 7.15
C LEU A 66 3.56 0.16 8.07
N LEU A 67 3.23 -1.01 7.53
CA LEU A 67 3.26 -2.28 8.25
C LEU A 67 3.81 -3.36 7.34
N ALA A 68 4.98 -3.89 7.69
CA ALA A 68 5.63 -4.94 6.92
C ALA A 68 5.28 -6.33 7.48
N LEU A 69 5.45 -7.37 6.68
CA LEU A 69 5.21 -8.76 7.08
C LEU A 69 6.16 -9.73 6.35
N SER A 70 6.76 -10.67 7.08
CA SER A 70 7.23 -11.92 6.50
C SER A 70 6.91 -13.09 7.44
N VAL A 71 7.29 -14.29 7.01
CA VAL A 71 7.14 -15.52 7.80
C VAL A 71 8.29 -15.75 8.77
N ASP A 72 9.27 -14.84 8.81
CA ASP A 72 10.39 -14.92 9.73
C ASP A 72 9.94 -14.60 11.17
N GLY A 73 10.67 -15.14 12.16
CA GLY A 73 10.43 -14.83 13.56
C GLY A 73 11.00 -13.47 13.98
N LEU A 74 10.52 -12.91 15.09
CA LEU A 74 10.90 -11.59 15.58
C LEU A 74 12.42 -11.39 15.71
N TYR A 75 13.14 -12.40 16.21
CA TYR A 75 14.59 -12.29 16.40
C TYR A 75 15.34 -12.16 15.08
N SER A 76 14.82 -12.74 13.99
CA SER A 76 15.33 -12.53 12.64
C SER A 76 15.16 -11.07 12.23
N HIS A 77 13.95 -10.52 12.40
CA HIS A 77 13.68 -9.12 12.08
C HIS A 77 14.59 -8.17 12.84
N LEU A 78 14.77 -8.38 14.15
CA LEU A 78 15.61 -7.53 14.98
C LEU A 78 17.08 -7.59 14.55
N ALA A 79 17.59 -8.78 14.25
CA ALA A 79 18.95 -8.95 13.75
C ALA A 79 19.13 -8.29 12.36
N TRP A 80 18.14 -8.40 11.49
CA TRP A 80 18.17 -7.81 10.17
C TRP A 80 18.08 -6.28 10.20
N ILE A 81 17.17 -5.70 10.99
CA ILE A 81 17.08 -4.25 11.23
C ILE A 81 18.41 -3.71 11.75
N ARG A 82 19.03 -4.42 12.72
CA ARG A 82 20.32 -4.03 13.26
C ARG A 82 21.41 -4.04 12.20
N ASP A 83 21.50 -5.08 11.37
CA ASP A 83 22.49 -5.17 10.30
C ASP A 83 22.27 -4.06 9.25
N ILE A 84 21.02 -3.74 8.90
CA ILE A 84 20.71 -2.62 8.01
C ILE A 84 21.20 -1.30 8.58
N HIS A 85 20.96 -1.07 9.87
CA HIS A 85 21.39 0.14 10.56
C HIS A 85 22.92 0.25 10.59
N GLU A 86 23.61 -0.81 11.00
CA GLU A 86 25.07 -0.84 11.13
C GLU A 86 25.79 -0.68 9.78
N ARG A 87 25.27 -1.29 8.71
CA ARG A 87 25.93 -1.28 7.38
C ARG A 87 25.54 -0.12 6.49
N PHE A 88 24.28 0.34 6.55
CA PHE A 88 23.76 1.34 5.63
C PHE A 88 23.39 2.66 6.31
N GLY A 89 23.46 2.74 7.64
CA GLY A 89 23.12 3.95 8.40
C GLY A 89 21.63 4.30 8.34
N VAL A 90 20.76 3.34 8.05
CA VAL A 90 19.32 3.53 7.90
C VAL A 90 18.58 2.87 9.06
N ALA A 91 17.75 3.64 9.76
CA ALA A 91 16.88 3.12 10.81
C ALA A 91 15.54 2.68 10.21
N ILE A 92 15.15 1.42 10.45
CA ILE A 92 13.81 0.93 10.09
C ILE A 92 12.86 1.23 11.25
N ASP A 93 12.03 2.26 11.07
CA ASP A 93 11.18 2.82 12.14
C ASP A 93 9.69 2.48 11.97
N PHE A 94 9.35 1.44 11.20
CA PHE A 94 7.99 0.91 11.06
C PHE A 94 7.94 -0.56 11.51
N PRO A 95 6.78 -1.03 12.02
CA PRO A 95 6.62 -2.39 12.50
C PRO A 95 6.75 -3.44 11.38
N ILE A 96 7.39 -4.57 11.71
CA ILE A 96 7.42 -5.80 10.92
C ILE A 96 6.71 -6.89 11.71
N ILE A 97 5.65 -7.45 11.15
CA ILE A 97 4.92 -8.59 11.70
C ILE A 97 5.77 -9.86 11.56
N GLU A 98 5.94 -10.59 12.67
CA GLU A 98 6.36 -12.00 12.62
C GLU A 98 5.15 -12.90 12.34
N ASP A 99 5.13 -13.59 11.20
CA ASP A 99 4.06 -14.56 10.86
C ASP A 99 4.60 -15.97 10.55
N PRO A 100 5.31 -16.63 11.49
CA PRO A 100 5.81 -17.99 11.28
C PRO A 100 4.69 -19.02 11.05
N SER A 101 3.46 -18.71 11.47
CA SER A 101 2.29 -19.55 11.24
C SER A 101 1.74 -19.45 9.81
N MET A 102 2.14 -18.42 9.06
CA MET A 102 1.56 -18.01 7.77
C MET A 102 0.06 -17.69 7.85
N ALA A 103 -0.53 -17.50 9.03
CA ALA A 103 -1.97 -17.32 9.17
C ALA A 103 -2.42 -16.01 8.50
N ILE A 104 -1.66 -14.93 8.72
CA ILE A 104 -1.94 -13.62 8.14
C ILE A 104 -1.57 -13.65 6.66
N ALA A 105 -0.39 -14.18 6.32
CA ALA A 105 0.09 -14.28 4.95
C ALA A 105 -0.90 -15.08 4.07
N ARG A 106 -1.49 -16.17 4.57
CA ARG A 106 -2.54 -16.92 3.85
C ARG A 106 -3.87 -16.19 3.80
N GLY A 107 -4.28 -15.53 4.90
CA GLY A 107 -5.49 -14.72 4.94
C GLY A 107 -5.49 -13.56 3.93
N TYR A 108 -4.30 -13.03 3.65
CA TYR A 108 -4.04 -12.00 2.65
C TYR A 108 -3.54 -12.55 1.31
N GLY A 109 -3.48 -13.87 1.09
CA GLY A 109 -3.01 -14.44 -0.19
C GLY A 109 -1.56 -14.09 -0.56
N MET A 110 -0.74 -13.70 0.42
CA MET A 110 0.69 -13.38 0.25
C MET A 110 1.54 -14.64 0.09
N VAL A 111 1.04 -15.80 0.54
CA VAL A 111 1.57 -17.13 0.21
C VAL A 111 0.63 -17.78 -0.79
N GLY A 112 1.14 -18.10 -1.97
CA GLY A 112 0.35 -18.72 -3.04
C GLY A 112 -0.14 -20.13 -2.66
N PRO A 113 -1.27 -20.60 -3.21
CA PRO A 113 -1.75 -21.96 -3.00
C PRO A 113 -0.76 -23.01 -3.52
N ASP A 114 -0.03 -22.70 -4.58
CA ASP A 114 0.99 -23.55 -5.21
C ASP A 114 2.42 -23.17 -4.79
N ALA A 115 2.57 -22.45 -3.66
CA ALA A 115 3.88 -22.04 -3.18
C ALA A 115 4.74 -23.28 -2.85
N VAL A 116 5.95 -23.32 -3.42
CA VAL A 116 6.90 -24.42 -3.21
C VAL A 116 7.53 -24.36 -1.81
N ASP A 117 7.58 -23.16 -1.22
CA ASP A 117 8.05 -22.91 0.14
C ASP A 117 7.15 -21.89 0.87
N SER A 118 7.53 -21.53 2.10
CA SER A 118 6.76 -20.60 2.94
C SER A 118 6.98 -19.13 2.63
N SER A 119 7.86 -18.78 1.69
CA SER A 119 8.19 -17.38 1.38
C SER A 119 6.95 -16.67 0.85
N THR A 120 6.72 -15.45 1.34
CA THR A 120 5.67 -14.60 0.76
C THR A 120 6.10 -14.07 -0.61
N THR A 121 5.13 -13.68 -1.43
CA THR A 121 5.39 -12.82 -2.60
C THR A 121 5.42 -11.35 -2.18
N ARG A 122 5.83 -10.45 -3.08
CA ARG A 122 5.91 -9.01 -2.77
C ARG A 122 4.55 -8.36 -3.00
N VAL A 123 3.64 -8.58 -2.06
CA VAL A 123 2.28 -8.03 -2.08
C VAL A 123 2.23 -6.75 -1.27
N SER A 124 1.47 -5.77 -1.74
CA SER A 124 1.11 -4.59 -0.97
C SER A 124 -0.39 -4.36 -1.03
N TYR A 125 -0.97 -3.93 0.09
CA TYR A 125 -2.37 -3.52 0.25
C TYR A 125 -2.40 -2.09 0.75
N VAL A 126 -3.08 -1.21 0.02
CA VAL A 126 -3.44 0.13 0.49
C VAL A 126 -4.83 0.02 1.11
N ILE A 127 -4.92 0.24 2.42
CA ILE A 127 -6.15 0.11 3.22
C ILE A 127 -6.52 1.51 3.73
N ASP A 128 -7.80 1.87 3.58
CA ASP A 128 -8.31 3.17 4.01
C ASP A 128 -8.68 3.22 5.52
N PRO A 129 -9.01 4.41 6.06
CA PRO A 129 -9.39 4.60 7.46
C PRO A 129 -10.55 3.71 7.94
N GLU A 130 -11.44 3.28 7.03
CA GLU A 130 -12.61 2.43 7.28
C GLU A 130 -12.26 0.93 7.27
N GLY A 131 -11.03 0.59 6.90
CA GLY A 131 -10.52 -0.77 6.81
C GLY A 131 -10.84 -1.46 5.49
N ILE A 132 -11.05 -0.71 4.41
CA ILE A 132 -11.36 -1.21 3.08
C ILE A 132 -10.09 -1.20 2.22
N ILE A 133 -9.91 -2.28 1.44
CA ILE A 133 -8.79 -2.40 0.50
C ILE A 133 -9.04 -1.49 -0.70
N ARG A 134 -8.22 -0.47 -0.90
CA ARG A 134 -8.37 0.51 -1.99
C ARG A 134 -7.50 0.21 -3.20
N ALA A 135 -6.36 -0.44 -2.98
CA ALA A 135 -5.51 -0.94 -4.04
C ALA A 135 -4.68 -2.12 -3.55
N LEU A 136 -4.27 -2.97 -4.49
CA LEU A 136 -3.32 -4.04 -4.25
C LEU A 136 -2.31 -4.12 -5.40
N SER A 137 -1.08 -4.50 -5.08
CA SER A 137 -0.02 -4.71 -6.07
C SER A 137 0.74 -6.00 -5.78
N TRP A 138 0.96 -6.82 -6.80
CA TRP A 138 1.65 -8.11 -6.69
C TRP A 138 2.91 -8.11 -7.55
N TYR A 139 4.07 -8.18 -6.89
CA TYR A 139 5.36 -8.28 -7.55
C TYR A 139 5.96 -9.68 -7.35
N PRO A 140 6.65 -10.24 -8.37
CA PRO A 140 7.39 -11.47 -8.19
C PRO A 140 8.59 -11.24 -7.25
N MET A 141 9.15 -12.31 -6.71
CA MET A 141 10.23 -12.24 -5.71
C MET A 141 11.48 -11.52 -6.21
N ASN A 142 11.76 -11.55 -7.51
CA ASN A 142 12.96 -11.01 -8.14
C ASN A 142 12.82 -9.55 -8.64
N VAL A 143 11.67 -8.92 -8.49
CA VAL A 143 11.46 -7.52 -8.90
C VAL A 143 11.07 -6.69 -7.68
N GLY A 144 11.92 -5.73 -7.31
CA GLY A 144 11.61 -4.77 -6.24
C GLY A 144 10.50 -3.80 -6.64
N ARG A 145 9.67 -3.42 -5.68
CA ARG A 145 8.60 -2.43 -5.84
C ARG A 145 9.16 -1.02 -5.98
N SER A 146 8.40 -0.17 -6.68
CA SER A 146 8.62 1.27 -6.65
C SER A 146 7.91 1.86 -5.41
N VAL A 147 8.68 2.24 -4.39
CA VAL A 147 8.14 2.90 -3.19
C VAL A 147 7.51 4.26 -3.52
N GLU A 148 8.09 4.98 -4.49
CA GLU A 148 7.52 6.24 -4.97
C GLU A 148 6.15 6.06 -5.62
N GLU A 149 5.93 4.95 -6.34
CA GLU A 149 4.61 4.67 -6.92
C GLU A 149 3.58 4.34 -5.83
N LEU A 150 3.95 3.57 -4.81
CA LEU A 150 3.06 3.29 -3.68
C LEU A 150 2.69 4.57 -2.92
N LEU A 151 3.65 5.48 -2.75
CA LEU A 151 3.39 6.79 -2.14
C LEU A 151 2.48 7.66 -3.01
N ARG A 152 2.72 7.73 -4.34
CA ARG A 152 1.87 8.44 -5.30
C ARG A 152 0.46 7.88 -5.30
N LEU A 153 0.31 6.56 -5.28
CA LEU A 153 -0.97 5.86 -5.24
C LEU A 153 -1.80 6.23 -4.00
N VAL A 154 -1.18 6.25 -2.81
CA VAL A 154 -1.84 6.71 -1.58
C VAL A 154 -2.32 8.15 -1.73
N ALA A 155 -1.46 9.06 -2.21
CA ALA A 155 -1.83 10.45 -2.41
C ALA A 155 -2.96 10.63 -3.44
N ALA A 156 -2.95 9.83 -4.51
CA ALA A 156 -3.97 9.85 -5.56
C ALA A 156 -5.34 9.40 -5.03
N LEU A 157 -5.37 8.30 -4.26
CA LEU A 157 -6.60 7.81 -3.63
C LEU A 157 -7.17 8.87 -2.66
N GLN A 158 -6.33 9.47 -1.83
CA GLN A 158 -6.75 10.53 -0.91
C GLN A 158 -7.25 11.79 -1.63
N ALA A 159 -6.62 12.18 -2.73
CA ALA A 159 -7.06 13.31 -3.55
C ALA A 159 -8.42 13.01 -4.20
N SER A 160 -8.58 11.81 -4.76
CA SER A 160 -9.84 11.36 -5.36
C SER A 160 -10.99 11.41 -4.35
N ASP A 161 -10.78 10.85 -3.15
CA ASP A 161 -11.80 10.82 -2.09
C ASP A 161 -12.16 12.24 -1.61
N ARG A 162 -11.14 13.07 -1.32
CA ARG A 162 -11.34 14.43 -0.78
C ARG A 162 -12.08 15.34 -1.75
N HIS A 163 -11.83 15.20 -3.06
CA HIS A 163 -12.37 16.11 -4.07
C HIS A 163 -13.55 15.50 -4.84
N ALA A 164 -13.96 14.27 -4.53
CA ALA A 164 -14.95 13.50 -5.29
C ALA A 164 -14.67 13.58 -6.81
N ALA A 165 -13.44 13.26 -7.19
CA ALA A 165 -12.89 13.49 -8.52
C ALA A 165 -11.94 12.37 -8.93
N SER A 166 -11.58 12.32 -10.21
CA SER A 166 -10.69 11.28 -10.73
C SER A 166 -9.27 11.82 -10.91
N THR A 167 -8.26 11.01 -10.63
CA THR A 167 -6.87 11.33 -10.97
C THR A 167 -6.55 10.82 -12.38
N PRO A 168 -6.00 11.65 -13.29
CA PRO A 168 -5.60 11.21 -14.63
C PRO A 168 -4.42 10.21 -14.59
N GLU A 169 -4.07 9.66 -15.76
CA GLU A 169 -2.87 8.84 -15.96
C GLU A 169 -1.63 9.59 -15.48
N GLY A 170 -0.74 8.89 -14.77
CA GLY A 170 0.51 9.46 -14.26
C GLY A 170 0.37 10.58 -13.23
N TRP A 171 -0.85 10.85 -12.70
CA TRP A 171 -1.10 11.99 -11.80
C TRP A 171 -0.12 12.05 -10.63
N GLN A 172 0.37 13.27 -10.35
CA GLN A 172 1.26 13.57 -9.22
C GLN A 172 0.56 14.48 -8.21
N PRO A 173 0.94 14.42 -6.91
CA PRO A 173 0.40 15.31 -5.89
C PRO A 173 0.45 16.78 -6.30
N GLY A 174 -0.70 17.46 -6.22
CA GLY A 174 -0.87 18.86 -6.66
C GLY A 174 -1.25 19.03 -8.14
N GLY A 175 -1.29 17.96 -8.94
CA GLY A 175 -1.75 17.99 -10.31
C GLY A 175 -3.26 18.16 -10.45
N ALA A 176 -3.72 18.57 -11.63
CA ALA A 176 -5.14 18.72 -11.94
C ALA A 176 -5.89 17.39 -11.86
N LEU A 177 -7.14 17.46 -11.39
CA LEU A 177 -8.07 16.32 -11.32
C LEU A 177 -9.08 16.38 -12.47
N LEU A 178 -9.77 15.29 -12.72
CA LEU A 178 -10.85 15.19 -13.70
C LEU A 178 -12.21 15.17 -13.01
N GLU A 179 -13.20 15.83 -13.60
CA GLU A 179 -14.58 15.79 -13.10
C GLU A 179 -15.22 14.41 -13.34
N PRO A 180 -16.17 14.00 -12.49
CA PRO A 180 -17.03 12.84 -12.78
C PRO A 180 -17.77 13.01 -14.11
N VAL A 181 -17.95 11.90 -14.82
CA VAL A 181 -18.72 11.85 -16.08
C VAL A 181 -20.22 11.83 -15.76
N ALA A 182 -21.00 12.56 -16.57
CA ALA A 182 -22.46 12.45 -16.57
C ALA A 182 -22.90 11.01 -16.86
N LEU A 183 -23.83 10.47 -16.08
CA LEU A 183 -24.23 9.06 -16.17
C LEU A 183 -25.48 8.82 -17.02
N ASP A 184 -26.14 9.88 -17.46
CA ASP A 184 -27.29 9.78 -18.35
C ASP A 184 -27.20 10.75 -19.55
N ALA A 185 -28.00 10.45 -20.57
CA ALA A 185 -27.98 11.19 -21.82
C ALA A 185 -28.49 12.63 -21.68
N HIS A 186 -29.39 12.90 -20.72
CA HIS A 186 -29.88 14.25 -20.50
C HIS A 186 -28.76 15.13 -19.95
N GLU A 187 -28.10 14.69 -18.89
CA GLU A 187 -26.95 15.38 -18.30
C GLU A 187 -25.82 15.55 -19.32
N ALA A 188 -25.45 14.49 -20.05
CA ALA A 188 -24.37 14.53 -21.03
C ALA A 188 -24.62 15.57 -22.14
N LEU A 189 -25.87 15.72 -22.59
CA LEU A 189 -26.24 16.71 -23.60
C LEU A 189 -26.27 18.15 -23.07
N GLN A 190 -26.29 18.37 -21.75
CA GLN A 190 -26.21 19.70 -21.14
C GLN A 190 -24.77 20.12 -20.81
N VAL A 191 -23.78 19.23 -20.93
CA VAL A 191 -22.39 19.57 -20.62
C VAL A 191 -21.82 20.46 -21.73
N GLU A 192 -21.36 21.65 -21.34
CA GLU A 192 -20.59 22.55 -22.19
C GLU A 192 -19.10 22.47 -21.83
N PRO A 193 -18.29 21.67 -22.56
CA PRO A 193 -16.87 21.49 -22.27
C PRO A 193 -16.05 22.73 -22.67
N GLY A 194 -14.91 22.93 -22.00
CA GLY A 194 -13.93 23.95 -22.38
C GLY A 194 -13.12 23.59 -23.63
N PRO A 195 -12.18 24.47 -24.04
CA PRO A 195 -11.20 24.15 -25.08
C PRO A 195 -10.39 22.91 -24.70
N ASP A 196 -10.19 21.99 -25.65
CA ASP A 196 -9.50 20.71 -25.47
C ASP A 196 -10.15 19.74 -24.46
N GLU A 197 -11.42 19.95 -24.13
CA GLU A 197 -12.25 19.05 -23.32
C GLU A 197 -13.38 18.43 -24.16
N THR A 198 -14.04 17.42 -23.60
CA THR A 198 -15.28 16.86 -24.12
C THR A 198 -16.22 16.51 -22.97
N TRP A 199 -17.49 16.23 -23.25
CA TRP A 199 -18.51 16.01 -22.21
C TRP A 199 -18.12 14.94 -21.17
N TYR A 200 -17.28 13.97 -21.56
CA TYR A 200 -16.76 12.90 -20.70
C TYR A 200 -15.31 13.08 -20.22
N TYR A 201 -14.63 14.15 -20.61
CA TYR A 201 -13.25 14.43 -20.24
C TYR A 201 -13.09 15.93 -19.96
N ARG A 202 -13.15 16.29 -18.68
CA ARG A 202 -13.10 17.67 -18.21
C ARG A 202 -12.21 17.79 -17.00
N TRP A 203 -11.43 18.85 -16.94
CA TRP A 203 -10.60 19.16 -15.80
C TRP A 203 -11.43 19.78 -14.69
N LYS A 204 -11.29 19.26 -13.47
CA LYS A 204 -11.87 19.86 -12.29
C LYS A 204 -11.16 21.19 -12.05
N LYS A 205 -11.93 22.28 -12.06
CA LYS A 205 -11.43 23.60 -11.72
C LYS A 205 -10.91 23.61 -10.27
N PRO A 206 -9.80 24.30 -9.99
CA PRO A 206 -9.18 24.35 -8.67
C PRO A 206 -10.12 24.88 -7.59
#